data_AF-A0A3D0ZMI5-F1
#
_entry.id   AF-A0A3D0ZMI5-F1
#
_cell.length_a   1.000
_cell.length_b   1.000
_cell.length_c   1.000
_cell.angle_alpha   90.00
_cell.angle_beta   90.00
_cell.angle_gamma   90.00
#
_symmetry.space_group_name_H-M   'P 1'
#
loop_
_entity.id
_entity.type
_entity.pdbx_description
1 polymer ?
#
loop_
_entity_poly.entity_id
_entity_poly.type
_entity_poly.pdbx_seq_one_letter_code
_entity_poly.pdbx_strand_id
1 'polypeptide(L)'
;MSLKDEWDRLDSETRTWLLENPACLVLPPAMSAKFSKDAHGDIACDPNGQVVLSRDDHDFIREKAEDAGTIRLPVREYRFFDTAPLPVIRKAPPGMRAAASPDEAQ
;
A
#
# COMPACT_ATOMS: atom_id res chain seq x y z
N MET A 1 0.97 8.82 -14.95
CA MET A 1 2.40 8.44 -14.91
C MET A 1 2.60 7.46 -13.78
N SER A 2 3.55 6.54 -13.88
CA SER A 2 3.89 5.64 -12.78
C SER A 2 5.11 6.16 -12.02
N LEU A 3 5.18 5.88 -10.71
CA LEU A 3 6.34 6.14 -9.87
C LEU A 3 7.62 5.54 -10.47
N LYS A 4 7.49 4.40 -11.15
CA LYS A 4 8.61 3.71 -11.80
C LYS A 4 9.30 4.56 -12.86
N ASP A 5 8.55 5.38 -13.60
CA ASP A 5 9.11 6.23 -14.67
C ASP A 5 9.91 7.42 -14.10
N GLU A 6 9.54 7.89 -12.90
CA GLU A 6 10.20 9.02 -12.23
C GLU A 6 11.21 8.60 -11.16
N TRP A 7 11.32 7.31 -10.86
CA TRP A 7 12.14 6.81 -9.76
C TRP A 7 13.58 7.36 -9.77
N ASP A 8 14.21 7.41 -10.94
CA ASP A 8 15.59 7.93 -11.07
C ASP A 8 15.69 9.46 -11.00
N ARG A 9 14.58 10.18 -11.18
CA ARG A 9 14.50 11.64 -11.05
C ARG A 9 14.30 12.08 -9.60
N LEU A 10 13.80 11.17 -8.74
CA LEU A 10 13.63 11.44 -7.33
C LEU A 10 14.97 11.63 -6.62
N ASP A 11 14.99 12.59 -5.71
CA ASP A 11 16.11 12.77 -4.81
C ASP A 11 16.36 11.51 -3.96
N SER A 12 17.63 11.32 -3.57
CA SER A 12 18.05 10.11 -2.84
C SER A 12 17.38 9.96 -1.48
N GLU A 13 17.00 11.07 -0.83
CA GLU A 13 16.29 11.05 0.45
C GLU A 13 14.88 10.48 0.28
N THR A 14 14.14 10.96 -0.72
CA THR A 14 12.79 10.47 -1.04
C THR A 14 12.81 8.99 -1.43
N ARG A 15 13.79 8.56 -2.25
CA ARG A 15 13.96 7.12 -2.57
C ARG A 15 14.22 6.30 -1.31
N THR A 16 15.14 6.74 -0.46
CA THR A 16 15.47 6.04 0.79
C THR A 16 14.24 5.90 1.68
N TRP A 17 13.47 6.99 1.84
CA TRP A 17 12.25 6.97 2.63
C TRP A 17 11.21 5.97 2.09
N LEU A 18 11.04 5.89 0.77
CA LEU A 18 10.14 4.92 0.14
C LEU A 18 10.58 3.48 0.38
N LEU A 19 11.89 3.21 0.33
CA LEU A 19 12.44 1.88 0.63
C LEU A 19 12.27 1.49 2.10
N GLU A 20 12.35 2.45 3.02
CA GLU A 20 12.10 2.21 4.45
C GLU A 20 10.60 2.06 4.77
N ASN A 21 9.72 2.59 3.91
CA ASN A 21 8.27 2.59 4.10
C ASN A 21 7.52 1.97 2.90
N PRO A 22 7.77 0.69 2.56
CA PRO A 22 7.24 0.08 1.34
C PRO A 22 5.73 -0.17 1.34
N ALA A 23 5.07 0.01 2.49
CA ALA A 23 3.61 -0.09 2.64
C ALA A 23 2.90 1.27 2.56
N CYS A 24 3.62 2.36 2.28
CA CYS A 24 3.06 3.72 2.22
C CYS A 24 2.04 3.87 1.09
N LEU A 25 0.78 4.21 1.38
CA LEU A 25 -0.27 4.39 0.35
C LEU A 25 -0.37 5.83 -0.19
N VAL A 26 -0.03 6.80 0.65
CA VAL A 26 -0.15 8.24 0.35
C VAL A 26 1.13 8.92 0.78
N LEU A 27 1.72 9.72 -0.12
CA LEU A 27 2.97 10.40 0.16
C LEU A 27 2.76 11.53 1.18
N PRO A 28 3.70 11.72 2.13
CA PRO A 28 3.71 12.89 2.99
C PRO A 28 3.67 14.20 2.17
N PRO A 29 3.11 15.30 2.70
CA PRO A 29 2.94 16.54 1.93
C PRO A 29 4.25 17.09 1.36
N ALA A 30 5.35 16.98 2.11
CA ALA A 30 6.66 17.43 1.67
C ALA A 30 7.19 16.66 0.45
N MET A 31 6.90 15.36 0.34
CA MET A 31 7.27 14.54 -0.82
C MET A 31 6.27 14.73 -1.97
N SER A 32 4.99 14.83 -1.65
CA SER A 32 3.94 15.13 -2.63
C SER A 32 4.28 16.40 -3.42
N ALA A 33 4.70 17.47 -2.75
CA ALA A 33 5.10 18.72 -3.41
C ALA A 33 6.29 18.56 -4.36
N LYS A 34 7.23 17.66 -4.07
CA LYS A 34 8.37 17.34 -4.95
C LYS A 34 7.88 16.55 -6.18
N PHE A 35 7.05 15.53 -5.96
CA PHE A 35 6.41 14.76 -7.04
C PHE A 35 5.58 15.64 -7.97
N SER A 36 4.72 16.51 -7.44
CA SER A 36 3.91 17.41 -8.26
C SER A 36 4.74 18.40 -9.08
N LYS A 37 5.96 18.73 -8.64
CA LYS A 37 6.85 19.67 -9.33
C LYS A 37 7.64 19.00 -10.44
N ASP A 38 8.06 17.75 -10.24
CA ASP A 38 8.91 17.02 -11.19
C ASP A 38 8.09 16.17 -12.18
N ALA A 39 6.89 15.72 -11.77
CA ALA A 39 5.98 14.97 -12.60
C ALA A 39 5.32 15.83 -13.67
N HIS A 40 5.47 15.42 -14.92
CA HIS A 40 4.79 16.02 -16.06
C HIS A 40 3.52 15.23 -16.42
N GLY A 41 2.57 15.12 -15.48
CA GLY A 41 1.33 14.40 -15.73
C GLY A 41 0.29 14.50 -14.62
N ASP A 42 -0.90 13.96 -14.90
CA ASP A 42 -2.02 13.90 -13.96
C ASP A 42 -1.71 12.87 -12.86
N ILE A 43 -1.34 13.36 -11.67
CA ILE A 43 -1.07 12.53 -10.50
C ILE A 43 -2.37 12.41 -9.71
N ALA A 44 -2.75 11.19 -9.34
CA ALA A 44 -3.88 10.98 -8.45
C ALA A 44 -3.58 11.58 -7.08
N CYS A 45 -4.41 12.54 -6.65
CA CYS A 45 -4.29 13.16 -5.35
C CYS A 45 -5.51 12.85 -4.48
N ASP A 46 -5.29 12.78 -3.17
CA ASP A 46 -6.35 12.69 -2.18
C ASP A 46 -7.07 14.06 -2.04
N PRO A 47 -8.16 14.15 -1.24
CA PRO A 47 -8.87 15.41 -1.00
C PRO A 47 -8.01 16.52 -0.37
N ASN A 48 -6.85 16.17 0.21
CA ASN A 48 -5.89 17.11 0.80
C ASN A 48 -4.77 17.51 -0.18
N GLY A 49 -4.81 17.01 -1.42
CA GLY A 49 -3.79 17.27 -2.44
C GLY A 49 -2.52 16.43 -2.28
N GLN A 50 -2.54 15.36 -1.49
CA GLN A 50 -1.42 14.44 -1.32
C GLN A 50 -1.42 13.37 -2.41
N VAL A 51 -0.24 13.02 -2.91
CA VAL A 51 -0.10 12.02 -3.97
C VAL A 51 -0.49 10.64 -3.45
N VAL A 52 -1.46 10.02 -4.12
CA VAL A 52 -1.90 8.65 -3.89
C VAL A 52 -1.12 7.73 -4.81
N LEU A 53 -0.47 6.73 -4.22
CA LEU A 53 0.28 5.74 -4.97
C LEU A 53 -0.68 4.70 -5.57
N SER A 54 -0.48 4.37 -6.84
CA SER A 54 -1.22 3.30 -7.48
C SER A 54 -0.77 1.93 -6.94
N ARG A 55 -1.53 0.88 -7.24
CA ARG A 55 -1.15 -0.48 -6.87
C ARG A 55 0.17 -0.90 -7.52
N ASP A 56 0.39 -0.51 -8.77
CA ASP A 56 1.63 -0.81 -9.50
C ASP A 56 2.84 -0.10 -8.88
N ASP A 57 2.66 1.13 -8.40
CA ASP A 57 3.71 1.88 -7.68
C ASP A 57 4.05 1.19 -6.36
N HIS A 58 3.04 0.66 -5.66
CA HIS A 58 3.19 -0.13 -4.44
C HIS A 58 4.03 -1.38 -4.67
N ASP A 59 3.68 -2.16 -5.69
CA ASP A 59 4.38 -3.40 -6.03
C ASP A 59 5.83 -3.09 -6.45
N PHE A 60 6.06 -2.00 -7.17
CA PHE A 60 7.40 -1.53 -7.51
C PHE A 60 8.24 -1.10 -6.30
N ILE A 61 7.69 -0.31 -5.37
CA ILE A 61 8.40 0.08 -4.14
C ILE A 61 8.75 -1.17 -3.33
N ARG A 62 7.82 -2.11 -3.22
CA ARG A 62 8.06 -3.37 -2.51
C ARG A 62 9.21 -4.16 -3.13
N GLU A 63 9.20 -4.36 -4.44
CA GLU A 63 10.29 -5.05 -5.16
C GLU A 63 11.65 -4.37 -4.87
N LYS A 64 11.71 -3.04 -4.94
CA LYS A 64 12.93 -2.30 -4.63
C LYS A 64 13.37 -2.41 -3.17
N ALA A 65 12.43 -2.41 -2.24
CA ALA A 65 12.71 -2.57 -0.82
C ALA A 65 13.20 -3.98 -0.48
N GLU A 66 12.67 -5.01 -1.16
CA GLU A 66 13.15 -6.39 -1.07
C GLU A 66 14.58 -6.50 -1.58
N ASP A 67 14.86 -5.94 -2.76
CA ASP A 67 16.20 -5.95 -3.37
C ASP A 67 17.23 -5.18 -2.53
N ALA A 68 16.79 -4.09 -1.87
CA ALA A 68 17.60 -3.31 -0.94
C ALA A 68 17.72 -3.94 0.46
N GLY A 69 16.96 -5.01 0.76
CA GLY A 69 16.92 -5.63 2.08
C GLY A 69 16.36 -4.72 3.19
N THR A 70 15.58 -3.69 2.83
CA THR A 70 14.98 -2.77 3.80
C THR A 70 13.69 -3.30 4.40
N ILE A 71 13.08 -4.33 3.79
CA ILE A 71 11.96 -5.06 4.40
C ILE A 71 12.49 -5.87 5.59
N ARG A 72 12.41 -5.25 6.77
CA ARG A 72 12.77 -5.89 8.03
C ARG A 72 11.62 -6.75 8.51
N LEU A 73 11.63 -8.02 8.14
CA LEU A 73 10.92 -9.02 8.93
C LEU A 73 11.64 -9.15 10.28
N PRO A 74 10.95 -9.00 11.42
CA PRO A 74 11.58 -9.26 12.71
C PRO A 74 12.08 -10.72 12.71
N VAL A 75 13.38 -10.90 12.86
CA VAL A 75 14.02 -12.20 13.13
C VAL A 75 13.70 -12.59 14.57
N ARG A 76 12.43 -12.87 14.85
CA ARG A 76 11.98 -13.45 16.11
C ARG A 76 11.23 -14.72 15.80
N GLU A 77 11.46 -15.74 16.61
CA GLU A 77 10.76 -17.03 16.55
C GLU A 77 9.25 -16.89 16.80
N TYR A 78 8.80 -15.75 17.35
CA TYR A 78 7.41 -15.47 17.68
C TYR A 78 6.94 -14.14 17.07
N ARG A 79 5.97 -14.22 16.15
CA ARG A 79 5.20 -13.09 15.63
C ARG A 79 3.99 -12.84 16.54
N PHE A 80 3.48 -11.61 16.52
CA PHE A 80 2.35 -11.19 17.38
C PHE A 80 1.13 -12.13 17.31
N PHE A 81 0.86 -12.72 16.16
CA PHE A 81 -0.26 -13.63 15.95
C PHE A 81 0.09 -15.12 16.11
N ASP A 82 1.36 -15.48 16.33
CA ASP A 82 1.75 -16.88 16.51
C ASP A 82 1.29 -17.43 17.87
N THR A 83 1.03 -16.54 18.83
CA THR A 83 0.51 -16.90 20.16
C THR A 83 -1.02 -16.88 20.25
N ALA A 84 -1.70 -16.36 19.22
CA ALA A 84 -3.15 -16.32 19.19
C ALA A 84 -3.69 -17.67 18.66
N PRO A 85 -4.63 -18.33 19.36
CA PRO A 85 -5.30 -19.49 18.80
C PRO A 85 -6.06 -19.07 17.53
N LEU A 86 -5.86 -19.82 16.44
CA LEU A 86 -6.56 -19.56 15.18
C LEU A 86 -8.08 -19.58 15.42
N PRO A 87 -8.83 -18.57 14.95
CA PRO A 87 -10.28 -18.58 15.09
C PRO A 87 -10.83 -19.79 14.35
N VAL A 88 -11.62 -20.61 15.04
CA VAL A 88 -12.36 -21.69 14.40
C VAL A 88 -13.47 -21.06 13.56
N ILE A 89 -13.20 -20.84 12.28
CA ILE A 89 -14.20 -20.39 11.31
C ILE A 89 -15.20 -21.54 11.16
N ARG A 90 -16.33 -21.45 11.87
CA ARG A 90 -17.45 -22.39 11.66
C ARG A 90 -17.97 -22.14 10.26
N LYS A 91 -17.72 -23.08 9.35
CA LYS A 91 -18.34 -23.08 8.03
C LYS A 91 -19.86 -23.10 8.24
N ALA A 92 -20.56 -22.13 7.67
CA ALA A 92 -22.02 -22.13 7.70
C ALA A 92 -22.52 -23.48 7.17
N PRO A 93 -23.53 -24.11 7.81
CA PRO A 93 -24.08 -25.36 7.33
C PRO A 93 -24.55 -25.18 5.89
N PRO A 94 -24.31 -26.17 5.00
CA PRO A 94 -24.73 -26.10 3.62
C PRO A 94 -26.26 -26.16 3.58
N GLY A 95 -26.92 -25.00 3.65
CA GLY A 95 -28.38 -24.95 3.72
C GLY A 95 -29.01 -23.60 4.04
N MET A 96 -28.32 -22.67 4.71
CA MET A 96 -28.84 -21.30 4.86
C MET A 96 -28.45 -20.49 3.64
N ARG A 97 -29.34 -20.47 2.64
CA ARG A 97 -29.37 -19.41 1.62
C ARG A 97 -29.23 -18.08 2.34
N ALA A 98 -28.28 -17.25 1.90
CA ALA A 98 -28.23 -15.86 2.31
C ALA A 98 -29.63 -15.29 2.08
N ALA A 99 -30.27 -14.82 3.15
CA ALA A 99 -31.51 -14.08 3.01
C ALA A 99 -31.21 -12.92 2.08
N ALA A 100 -31.93 -12.88 0.95
CA ALA A 100 -31.82 -11.80 -0.02
C ALA A 100 -31.96 -10.47 0.72
N SER A 101 -31.04 -9.54 0.47
CA SER A 101 -31.20 -8.14 0.86
C SER A 101 -32.54 -7.65 0.29
N PRO A 102 -33.49 -7.18 1.11
CA PRO A 102 -34.61 -6.42 0.61
C PRO A 102 -34.20 -4.95 0.65
N ASP A 103 -33.65 -4.43 -0.45
CA ASP A 103 -33.89 -3.03 -0.84
C ASP A 103 -33.41 -2.79 -2.29
N GLU A 104 -34.15 -3.34 -3.24
CA GLU A 104 -34.32 -2.73 -4.57
C GLU A 104 -35.76 -3.00 -4.98
N ALA A 105 -36.67 -2.07 -4.66
CA ALA A 105 -37.93 -1.89 -5.35
C ALA A 105 -38.53 -0.52 -4.99
N GLN A 106 -38.29 0.43 -5.90
CA GLN A 106 -39.11 1.60 -6.28
C GLN A 106 -39.52 2.65 -5.23
#